data_AF-K1YUQ6-F1
#
_entry.id   AF-K1YUQ6-F1
#
_cell.length_a   1.000
_cell.length_b   1.000
_cell.length_c   1.000
_cell.angle_alpha   90.00
_cell.angle_beta   90.00
_cell.angle_gamma   90.00
#
_symmetry.space_group_name_H-M   'P 1'
#
loop_
_entity.id
_entity.type
_entity.pdbx_description
1 polymer ?
#
loop_
_entity_poly.entity_id
_entity_poly.type
_entity_poly.pdbx_seq_one_letter_code
_entity_poly.pdbx_strand_id
1 'polypeptide(L)'
;MTNPVDGFREAMLAAGLNPPDHIEPGKFHRFPGSGKKKGNAAGWCKLFPDEKGGTFGDLSTDFSGSWQAEREKPMTSAEQQARRLEIAKAKQEAE
;
A
#
# COMPACT_ATOMS: atom_id res chain seq x y z
N MET A 1 -10.57 -5.90 17.47
CA MET A 1 -9.13 -5.66 17.21
C MET A 1 -8.89 -6.02 15.76
N THR A 2 -9.06 -5.05 14.87
CA THR A 2 -8.90 -5.26 13.43
C THR A 2 -7.41 -5.27 13.13
N ASN A 3 -6.90 -6.34 12.53
CA ASN A 3 -5.49 -6.45 12.22
C ASN A 3 -5.17 -5.44 11.09
N PRO A 4 -4.22 -4.51 11.26
CA PRO A 4 -3.93 -3.50 10.24
C PRO A 4 -3.57 -4.09 8.87
N VAL A 5 -2.94 -5.26 8.86
CA VAL A 5 -2.65 -6.01 7.62
C VAL A 5 -3.93 -6.33 6.84
N ASP A 6 -5.00 -6.70 7.53
CA ASP A 6 -6.28 -7.07 6.93
C ASP A 6 -6.97 -5.85 6.32
N GLY A 7 -7.07 -4.76 7.08
CA GLY A 7 -7.64 -3.50 6.56
C GLY A 7 -6.84 -2.93 5.39
N PHE A 8 -5.51 -3.13 5.37
CA PHE A 8 -4.67 -2.76 4.23
C PHE A 8 -5.00 -3.59 2.99
N ARG A 9 -5.14 -4.90 3.18
CA ARG A 9 -5.51 -5.86 2.14
C ARG A 9 -6.89 -5.55 1.57
N GLU A 10 -7.86 -5.25 2.41
CA GLU A 10 -9.21 -4.86 2.01
C GLU A 10 -9.20 -3.57 1.17
N ALA A 11 -8.44 -2.56 1.58
CA ALA A 11 -8.35 -1.31 0.81
C ALA A 11 -7.73 -1.50 -0.57
N MET A 12 -6.74 -2.40 -0.68
CA MET A 12 -6.18 -2.77 -1.98
C MET A 12 -7.18 -3.52 -2.84
N LEU A 13 -7.91 -4.48 -2.27
CA LEU A 13 -8.97 -5.21 -2.95
C LEU A 13 -10.07 -4.25 -3.42
N ALA A 14 -10.45 -3.27 -2.59
CA ALA A 14 -11.41 -2.22 -2.94
C ALA A 14 -10.91 -1.30 -4.07
N ALA A 15 -9.59 -1.06 -4.15
CA ALA A 15 -8.95 -0.39 -5.28
C ALA A 15 -8.82 -1.29 -6.52
N GLY A 16 -9.27 -2.54 -6.44
CA GLY A 16 -9.22 -3.52 -7.51
C GLY A 16 -7.90 -4.26 -7.62
N LEU A 17 -6.98 -4.16 -6.66
CA LEU A 17 -5.69 -4.86 -6.66
C LEU A 17 -5.78 -6.24 -5.98
N ASN A 18 -4.85 -7.14 -6.30
CA ASN A 18 -4.75 -8.47 -5.71
C ASN A 18 -3.50 -8.58 -4.80
N PRO A 19 -3.56 -8.08 -3.56
CA PRO A 19 -2.43 -8.16 -2.64
C PRO A 19 -2.02 -9.60 -2.32
N PRO A 20 -0.75 -9.83 -1.95
CA PRO A 20 -0.27 -11.14 -1.53
C PRO A 20 -0.93 -11.56 -0.21
N ASP A 21 -1.00 -12.87 0.01
CA ASP A 21 -1.61 -13.44 1.22
C ASP A 21 -0.84 -13.07 2.51
N HIS A 22 0.47 -12.83 2.36
CA HIS A 22 1.37 -12.40 3.42
C HIS A 22 1.99 -11.05 3.07
N ILE A 23 1.70 -10.01 3.84
CA ILE A 23 2.31 -8.69 3.76
C ILE A 23 3.13 -8.48 5.03
N GLU A 24 4.45 -8.34 4.87
CA GLU A 24 5.36 -8.06 5.98
C GLU A 24 5.44 -6.53 6.21
N PRO A 25 5.12 -6.03 7.41
CA PRO A 25 5.30 -4.62 7.76
C PRO A 25 6.76 -4.19 7.59
N GLY A 26 6.97 -3.04 6.96
CA GLY A 26 8.29 -2.49 6.66
C GLY A 26 8.92 -3.03 5.37
N LYS A 27 8.31 -4.03 4.72
CA LYS A 27 8.83 -4.62 3.49
C LYS A 27 8.03 -4.19 2.27
N PHE A 28 8.74 -4.04 1.16
CA PHE A 28 8.14 -3.78 -0.14
C PHE A 28 7.76 -5.11 -0.79
N HIS A 29 6.49 -5.25 -1.19
CA HIS A 29 5.95 -6.41 -1.86
C HIS A 29 5.51 -6.03 -3.28
N ARG A 30 5.96 -6.80 -4.28
CA ARG A 30 5.47 -6.71 -5.67
C ARG A 30 4.57 -7.91 -5.95
N PHE A 31 3.47 -7.69 -6.65
CA PHE A 31 2.48 -8.72 -6.96
C PHE A 31 1.90 -8.49 -8.37
N PRO A 32 1.34 -9.52 -9.02
CA PRO A 32 0.71 -9.35 -10.32
C PRO A 32 -0.52 -8.43 -10.21
N GLY A 33 -0.55 -7.38 -11.04
CA GLY A 33 -1.67 -6.42 -11.09
C GLY A 33 -2.99 -7.07 -11.55
N SER A 34 -4.11 -6.42 -11.24
CA SER A 34 -5.45 -6.97 -11.43
C SER A 34 -5.75 -7.40 -12.86
N GLY A 35 -6.24 -8.64 -13.02
CA GLY A 35 -6.81 -9.12 -14.28
C GLY A 35 -5.84 -9.57 -15.38
N LYS A 36 -4.52 -9.70 -15.14
CA LYS A 36 -3.57 -10.15 -16.18
C LYS A 36 -2.80 -11.43 -15.81
N LYS A 37 -2.65 -12.33 -16.81
CA LYS A 37 -1.87 -13.58 -16.74
C LYS A 37 -0.43 -13.30 -16.31
N LYS A 38 0.01 -13.92 -15.20
CA LYS A 38 1.37 -14.35 -14.78
C LYS A 38 2.66 -13.55 -15.15
N GLY A 39 2.60 -12.38 -15.80
CA GLY A 39 3.78 -11.74 -16.39
C GLY A 39 4.06 -10.29 -16.00
N ASN A 40 3.06 -9.53 -15.51
CA ASN A 40 3.27 -8.12 -15.14
C ASN A 40 3.18 -7.95 -13.61
N ALA A 41 4.34 -7.92 -12.95
CA ALA A 41 4.49 -7.50 -11.56
C ALA A 41 4.41 -5.97 -11.44
N ALA A 42 3.38 -5.38 -12.03
CA ALA A 42 3.15 -3.93 -12.02
C ALA A 42 2.55 -3.47 -10.69
N GLY A 43 1.83 -4.36 -10.00
CA GLY A 43 1.27 -4.11 -8.68
C GLY A 43 2.36 -4.11 -7.62
N TRP A 44 2.33 -3.11 -6.75
CA TRP A 44 3.26 -3.00 -5.64
C TRP A 44 2.58 -2.47 -4.40
N CYS A 45 3.13 -2.83 -3.25
CA CYS A 45 2.71 -2.29 -1.99
C CYS A 45 3.79 -2.34 -0.92
N LYS A 46 3.63 -1.46 0.07
CA LYS A 46 4.49 -1.38 1.23
C LYS A 46 3.64 -1.01 2.43
N LEU A 47 3.54 -1.93 3.37
CA LEU A 47 3.00 -1.61 4.68
C LEU A 47 4.13 -0.99 5.50
N PHE A 48 3.88 0.10 6.22
CA PHE A 48 4.91 0.71 7.07
C PHE A 48 5.17 -0.18 8.30
N PRO A 49 6.39 -0.17 8.87
CA PRO A 49 6.72 -1.00 10.03
C PRO A 49 5.93 -0.62 11.28
N ASP A 50 5.32 0.58 11.29
CA ASP A 50 4.46 1.06 12.37
C ASP A 50 3.02 0.49 12.27
N GLU A 51 2.70 -0.23 11.19
CA GLU A 51 1.39 -0.86 10.89
C GLU A 51 0.18 0.12 10.85
N LYS A 52 0.39 1.41 11.13
CA LYS A 52 -0.63 2.47 11.12
C LYS A 52 -0.89 3.05 9.73
N GLY A 53 -0.13 2.62 8.73
CA GLY A 53 -0.29 3.07 7.37
C GLY A 53 0.48 2.22 6.37
N GLY A 54 0.09 2.35 5.12
CA GLY A 54 0.77 1.71 4.00
C GLY A 54 0.52 2.47 2.71
N THR A 55 1.27 2.11 1.69
CA THR A 55 1.15 2.66 0.34
C THR A 55 1.10 1.52 -0.66
N PHE A 56 0.35 1.73 -1.73
CA PHE A 56 0.15 0.73 -2.77
C PHE A 56 -0.02 1.40 -4.11
N GLY A 57 0.22 0.67 -5.18
CA GLY A 57 0.09 1.20 -6.52
C GLY A 57 0.20 0.14 -7.59
N ASP A 58 0.01 0.58 -8.81
CA ASP A 58 0.17 -0.21 -10.02
C ASP A 58 0.86 0.62 -11.09
N LEU A 59 2.04 0.17 -11.51
CA LEU A 59 2.86 0.83 -12.54
C LEU A 59 2.21 0.73 -13.93
N SER A 60 1.36 -0.26 -14.18
CA SER A 60 0.71 -0.44 -15.49
C SER A 60 -0.41 0.58 -15.70
N THR A 61 -1.00 1.09 -14.62
CA THR A 61 -2.07 2.09 -14.67
C THR A 61 -1.65 3.45 -14.12
N ASP A 62 -0.36 3.65 -13.81
CA ASP A 62 0.16 4.82 -13.08
C ASP A 62 -0.65 5.12 -11.80
N PHE A 63 -1.16 4.07 -11.16
CA PHE A 63 -2.05 4.20 -10.01
C PHE A 63 -1.23 4.17 -8.73
N SER A 64 -1.57 5.04 -7.79
CA SER A 64 -0.98 5.02 -6.46
C SER A 64 -2.00 5.47 -5.43
N GLY A 65 -2.19 4.64 -4.42
CA GLY A 65 -3.03 4.90 -3.27
C GLY A 65 -2.23 4.85 -1.99
N SER A 66 -2.77 5.49 -0.96
CA SER A 66 -2.24 5.35 0.38
C SER A 66 -3.35 4.88 1.30
N TRP A 67 -3.02 3.92 2.15
CA TRP A 67 -3.92 3.38 3.16
C TRP A 67 -3.48 3.79 4.55
N GLN A 68 -4.44 3.91 5.45
CA GLN A 68 -4.23 4.19 6.85
C GLN A 68 -5.11 3.25 7.67
N ALA A 69 -4.56 2.70 8.75
CA ALA A 69 -5.37 2.00 9.72
C ALA A 69 -6.41 2.95 10.31
N GLU A 70 -7.59 2.43 10.68
CA GLU A 70 -8.58 3.23 11.40
C GLU A 70 -7.96 3.79 12.69
N ARG A 71 -8.07 5.11 12.86
CA ARG A 71 -7.53 5.85 14.00
C ARG A 71 -8.66 6.64 14.63
N GLU A 72 -8.69 6.68 15.94
CA GLU A 72 -9.63 7.53 16.69
C GLU A 72 -9.32 9.04 16.54
N LYS A 73 -8.11 9.38 16.08
CA LYS A 73 -7.65 10.77 15.93
C LYS A 73 -7.32 11.10 14.47
N PRO A 74 -7.75 12.27 13.97
CA PRO A 74 -7.37 12.72 12.63
C PRO A 74 -5.86 12.97 12.55
N MET A 75 -5.25 12.63 11.40
CA MET A 75 -3.82 12.87 11.15
C MET A 75 -3.49 14.35 11.25
N THR A 76 -2.44 14.65 12.00
CA THR A 76 -1.86 16.00 12.02
C THR A 76 -1.20 16.32 10.67
N SER A 77 -1.09 17.60 10.33
CA SER A 77 -0.48 18.02 9.06
C SER A 77 0.97 17.52 8.90
N ALA A 78 1.71 17.38 10.01
CA ALA A 78 3.07 16.85 10.03
C ALA A 78 3.12 15.38 9.60
N GLU A 79 2.21 14.55 10.14
CA GLU A 79 2.13 13.14 9.76
C GLU A 79 1.68 12.98 8.30
N GLN A 80 0.79 13.84 7.80
CA GLN A 80 0.38 13.81 6.39
C GLN A 80 1.56 14.08 5.47
N GLN A 81 2.44 15.00 5.86
CA GLN A 81 3.63 15.35 5.10
C GLN A 81 4.66 14.22 5.13
N ALA A 82 4.92 13.63 6.30
CA ALA A 82 5.75 12.43 6.44
C ALA A 82 5.24 11.29 5.54
N ARG A 83 3.92 11.06 5.56
CA ARG A 83 3.27 10.05 4.71
C ARG A 83 3.44 10.34 3.22
N ARG A 84 3.31 11.59 2.78
CA ARG A 84 3.55 11.97 1.38
C ARG A 84 5.00 11.69 0.97
N LEU A 85 5.96 11.97 1.84
CA LEU A 85 7.37 11.65 1.59
C LEU A 85 7.60 10.14 1.50
N GLU A 86 6.98 9.36 2.38
CA GLU A 86 7.08 7.90 2.33
C GLU A 86 6.42 7.30 1.09
N ILE A 87 5.27 7.84 0.64
CA ILE A 87 4.61 7.44 -0.61
C ILE A 87 5.52 7.79 -1.80
N ALA A 88 6.10 9.00 -1.82
CA ALA A 88 7.02 9.40 -2.88
C ALA A 88 8.25 8.50 -2.93
N LYS A 89 8.82 8.15 -1.78
CA LYS A 89 9.93 7.22 -1.69
C LYS A 89 9.55 5.82 -2.16
N ALA A 90 8.38 5.32 -1.75
CA ALA A 90 7.91 4.00 -2.19
C ALA A 90 7.61 3.97 -3.70
N LYS A 91 7.13 5.08 -4.28
CA LYS A 91 7.03 5.23 -5.74
C LYS A 91 8.39 5.15 -6.41
N GLN A 92 9.41 5.81 -5.87
CA GLN A 92 10.78 5.69 -6.39
C GLN A 92 11.35 4.27 -6.24
N GLU A 93 10.99 3.53 -5.18
CA GLU A 93 11.35 2.11 -5.03
C GLU A 93 10.54 1.18 -5.96
N ALA A 94 9.45 1.67 -6.55
CA ALA A 94 8.61 0.95 -7.50
C ALA A 94 9.12 1.09 -8.94
N GLU A 95 9.70 2.23 -9.31
CA GLU A 95 10.33 2.50 -10.62
C GLU A 95 11.47 1.53 -10.97
#